data_AF-A0A371PXA9-F1
#
_entry.id   AF-A0A371PXA9-F1
#
_cell.length_a   1.000
_cell.length_b   1.000
_cell.length_c   1.000
_cell.angle_alpha   90.00
_cell.angle_beta   90.00
_cell.angle_gamma   90.00
#
_symmetry.space_group_name_H-M   'P 1'
#
loop_
_entity.id
_entity.type
_entity.pdbx_description
1 polymer ?
#
loop_
_entity_poly.entity_id
_entity_poly.type
_entity_poly.pdbx_seq_one_letter_code
_entity_poly.pdbx_strand_id
1 'polypeptide(L)'
;MSDESAGDRAYAPVDSLKGLLQRGRGLGAMWAPDDPATAAELVYEAVRQDWRWDSVDDRHLYLAGLIQGLGLAPDPVVSLLAGDEDECERATSILELLAVSGSAEAREALRAYVREGEHWVDVLESVAGIWPVEWWDDLADVARARLSGEESLLWRSDPWVRWGTGHRTSAHPRPQGVQTVEVGPSRRRLLAVLADPDTADGAKAEALHTLAGRPPEPDLIPLVPGLGTADGERPVPWLVRAVERLGALAAPEARAWAADERGWLSWTGIRILAEHGEARDLPALMRELAAHEEARQWCGPDRLAAGLARFGPAAAEAAPALRRFWLCTPHSYERPAYLKALAAIDPAGLDRAYTESLWDCESNARVLGIASAPDVPLARQRLTRLRDDPMEEPEVRAAAGERLAAGGR
;
A
#
# COMPACT_ATOMS: atom_id res chain seq x y z
N MET A 1 -0.01 8.23 -13.76
CA MET A 1 1.30 8.86 -14.00
C MET A 1 2.29 7.74 -13.93
N SER A 2 2.81 7.36 -15.08
CA SER A 2 3.88 6.38 -15.19
C SER A 2 5.17 7.16 -14.94
N ASP A 3 5.84 6.88 -13.84
CA ASP A 3 7.19 7.39 -13.64
C ASP A 3 8.15 6.45 -14.36
N GLU A 4 8.38 6.75 -15.64
CA GLU A 4 9.46 6.19 -16.42
C GLU A 4 10.79 6.80 -15.94
N SER A 5 11.34 6.33 -14.82
CA SER A 5 12.77 6.55 -14.52
C SER A 5 13.46 5.58 -13.55
N ALA A 6 12.77 4.60 -12.95
CA ALA A 6 13.47 3.51 -12.25
C ALA A 6 13.92 2.46 -13.27
N GLY A 7 15.14 2.59 -13.81
CA GLY A 7 15.73 1.56 -14.66
C GLY A 7 15.57 0.18 -14.01
N ASP A 8 14.95 -0.75 -14.75
CA ASP A 8 14.47 -2.08 -14.30
C ASP A 8 15.45 -2.76 -13.35
N ARG A 9 15.32 -2.44 -12.05
CA ARG A 9 16.27 -2.84 -11.04
C ARG A 9 15.92 -4.27 -10.67
N ALA A 10 16.64 -5.21 -11.25
CA ALA A 10 16.35 -6.62 -11.04
C ALA A 10 16.50 -7.00 -9.55
N TYR A 11 15.41 -7.43 -8.95
CA TYR A 11 15.42 -8.06 -7.63
C TYR A 11 16.31 -9.31 -7.65
N ALA A 12 17.04 -9.52 -6.57
CA ALA A 12 17.82 -10.75 -6.35
C ALA A 12 16.90 -11.99 -6.28
N PRO A 13 17.47 -13.21 -6.44
CA PRO A 13 16.70 -14.46 -6.39
C PRO A 13 15.80 -14.55 -5.15
N VAL A 14 14.57 -15.04 -5.35
CA VAL A 14 13.48 -15.07 -4.34
C VAL A 14 13.79 -15.93 -3.11
N ASP A 15 14.78 -16.80 -3.22
CA ASP A 15 15.26 -17.74 -2.20
C ASP A 15 16.62 -17.31 -1.60
N SER A 16 17.13 -16.14 -1.98
CA SER A 16 18.33 -15.56 -1.37
C SER A 16 17.96 -14.59 -0.24
N LEU A 17 18.81 -14.47 0.79
CA LEU A 17 18.60 -13.49 1.86
C LEU A 17 18.40 -12.07 1.31
N LYS A 18 19.24 -11.65 0.34
CA LYS A 18 19.10 -10.37 -0.35
C LYS A 18 17.72 -10.21 -1.00
N GLY A 19 17.27 -11.21 -1.77
CA GLY A 19 15.97 -11.14 -2.45
C GLY A 19 14.79 -11.14 -1.48
N LEU A 20 14.90 -11.81 -0.34
CA LEU A 20 13.87 -11.78 0.70
C LEU A 20 13.78 -10.40 1.36
N LEU A 21 14.92 -9.80 1.72
CA LEU A 21 14.98 -8.45 2.31
C LEU A 21 14.48 -7.38 1.34
N GLN A 22 14.87 -7.46 0.06
CA GLN A 22 14.40 -6.56 -0.99
C GLN A 22 12.89 -6.64 -1.22
N ARG A 23 12.22 -7.75 -0.87
CA ARG A 23 10.75 -7.88 -0.99
C ARG A 23 10.02 -7.73 0.34
N GLY A 24 10.74 -7.41 1.43
CA GLY A 24 10.15 -7.29 2.77
C GLY A 24 9.52 -8.60 3.27
N ARG A 25 10.01 -9.74 2.80
CA ARG A 25 9.50 -11.06 3.17
C ARG A 25 9.85 -11.35 4.63
N GLY A 26 8.91 -11.89 5.38
CA GLY A 26 9.16 -12.31 6.76
C GLY A 26 10.28 -13.35 6.89
N LEU A 27 10.48 -14.19 5.85
CA LEU A 27 11.57 -15.16 5.83
C LEU A 27 12.95 -14.50 5.86
N GLY A 28 13.09 -13.31 5.27
CA GLY A 28 14.34 -12.53 5.33
C GLY A 28 14.68 -12.13 6.76
N ALA A 29 13.69 -11.69 7.53
CA ALA A 29 13.87 -11.34 8.94
C ALA A 29 14.11 -12.57 9.83
N MET A 30 13.55 -13.72 9.47
CA MET A 30 13.82 -14.99 10.16
C MET A 30 15.25 -15.51 9.90
N TRP A 31 15.79 -15.30 8.70
CA TRP A 31 17.13 -15.78 8.30
C TRP A 31 18.26 -14.82 8.65
N ALA A 32 17.98 -13.52 8.74
CA ALA A 32 18.99 -12.51 9.04
C ALA A 32 19.85 -12.82 10.29
N PRO A 33 19.32 -13.37 11.39
CA PRO A 33 20.12 -13.74 12.56
C PRO A 33 21.10 -14.90 12.34
N ASP A 34 20.94 -15.71 11.28
CA ASP A 34 21.80 -16.87 11.02
C ASP A 34 23.19 -16.45 10.50
N ASP A 35 23.28 -15.30 9.82
CA ASP A 35 24.53 -14.64 9.41
C ASP A 35 24.41 -13.10 9.55
N PRO A 36 24.56 -12.58 10.78
CA PRO A 36 24.35 -11.16 11.07
C PRO A 36 25.28 -10.21 10.31
N ALA A 37 26.50 -10.66 9.97
CA ALA A 37 27.47 -9.82 9.26
C ALA A 37 27.03 -9.57 7.82
N THR A 38 26.64 -10.63 7.10
CA THR A 38 26.07 -10.50 5.75
C THR A 38 24.73 -9.77 5.80
N ALA A 39 23.89 -10.08 6.78
CA ALA A 39 22.59 -9.43 6.93
C ALA A 39 22.73 -7.91 7.16
N ALA A 40 23.70 -7.46 7.98
CA ALA A 40 23.94 -6.05 8.24
C ALA A 40 24.21 -5.26 6.94
N GLU A 41 25.11 -5.76 6.10
CA GLU A 41 25.43 -5.13 4.82
C GLU A 41 24.21 -5.05 3.90
N LEU A 42 23.42 -6.14 3.83
CA LEU A 42 22.20 -6.20 3.01
C LEU A 42 21.08 -5.30 3.54
N VAL A 43 20.94 -5.17 4.86
CA VAL A 43 19.94 -4.27 5.48
C VAL A 43 20.30 -2.82 5.17
N TYR A 44 21.55 -2.40 5.37
CA TYR A 44 21.95 -1.05 5.00
C TYR A 44 21.89 -0.82 3.50
N GLU A 45 22.19 -1.82 2.67
CA GLU A 45 21.95 -1.74 1.22
C GLU A 45 20.47 -1.47 0.93
N ALA A 46 19.56 -2.21 1.57
CA ALA A 46 18.13 -2.04 1.39
C ALA A 46 17.62 -0.66 1.83
N VAL A 47 18.13 -0.14 2.95
CA VAL A 47 17.82 1.22 3.44
C VAL A 47 18.21 2.29 2.42
N ARG A 48 19.43 2.22 1.88
CA ARG A 48 19.93 3.22 0.92
C ARG A 48 19.15 3.18 -0.39
N GLN A 49 18.87 1.98 -0.88
CA GLN A 49 18.49 1.76 -2.27
C GLN A 49 17.00 1.86 -2.58
N ASP A 50 16.14 1.80 -1.55
CA ASP A 50 14.69 1.70 -1.65
C ASP A 50 14.22 0.60 -2.62
N TRP A 51 13.79 -0.54 -2.06
CA TRP A 51 13.28 -1.68 -2.83
C TRP A 51 11.76 -1.82 -2.74
N ARG A 52 11.08 -0.72 -2.41
CA ARG A 52 9.62 -0.68 -2.48
C ARG A 52 9.18 -0.73 -3.95
N TRP A 53 8.09 -1.45 -4.21
CA TRP A 53 7.51 -1.47 -5.55
C TRP A 53 6.84 -0.14 -5.89
N ASP A 54 6.15 0.43 -4.91
CA ASP A 54 5.52 1.74 -4.91
C ASP A 54 5.53 2.31 -3.48
N SER A 55 4.90 3.48 -3.26
CA SER A 55 4.92 4.15 -1.96
C SER A 55 3.96 3.55 -0.92
N VAL A 56 3.37 2.37 -1.15
CA VAL A 56 2.29 1.84 -0.30
C VAL A 56 2.72 0.78 0.71
N ASP A 57 3.97 0.30 0.69
CA ASP A 57 4.43 -0.71 1.64
C ASP A 57 5.02 -0.12 2.95
N ASP A 58 4.90 -0.87 4.05
CA ASP A 58 5.43 -0.46 5.37
C ASP A 58 6.92 -0.85 5.54
N ARG A 59 7.74 -0.66 4.48
CA ARG A 59 9.13 -1.14 4.49
C ARG A 59 10.00 -0.55 5.60
N HIS A 60 9.71 0.69 5.98
CA HIS A 60 10.45 1.40 7.02
C HIS A 60 10.37 0.69 8.38
N LEU A 61 9.18 0.18 8.77
CA LEU A 61 9.01 -0.62 10.00
C LEU A 61 9.80 -1.92 9.94
N TYR A 62 9.74 -2.63 8.82
CA TYR A 62 10.50 -3.85 8.60
C TYR A 62 12.02 -3.63 8.75
N LEU A 63 12.55 -2.58 8.12
CA LEU A 63 13.97 -2.23 8.17
C LEU A 63 14.39 -1.75 9.56
N ALA A 64 13.59 -0.92 10.22
CA ALA A 64 13.84 -0.50 11.60
C ALA A 64 13.86 -1.71 12.56
N GLY A 65 12.92 -2.65 12.38
CA GLY A 65 12.87 -3.88 13.17
C GLY A 65 14.08 -4.78 12.96
N LEU A 66 14.63 -4.83 11.74
CA LEU A 66 15.88 -5.54 11.44
C LEU A 66 17.10 -4.86 12.05
N ILE A 67 17.19 -3.53 11.96
CA ILE A 67 18.26 -2.74 12.58
C ILE A 67 18.27 -2.98 14.09
N GLN A 68 17.11 -2.87 14.75
CA GLN A 68 16.97 -3.13 16.18
C GLN A 68 17.29 -4.60 16.52
N GLY A 69 16.69 -5.56 15.80
CA GLY A 69 16.80 -6.98 16.09
C GLY A 69 18.21 -7.54 15.91
N LEU A 70 19.00 -6.96 15.00
CA LEU A 70 20.41 -7.29 14.78
C LEU A 70 21.39 -6.43 15.59
N GLY A 71 20.91 -5.41 16.30
CA GLY A 71 21.76 -4.49 17.07
C GLY A 71 22.66 -3.61 16.19
N LEU A 72 22.15 -3.19 15.03
CA LEU A 72 22.89 -2.36 14.08
C LEU A 72 22.90 -0.89 14.52
N ALA A 73 24.00 -0.18 14.19
CA ALA A 73 24.13 1.24 14.48
C ALA A 73 23.19 2.08 13.60
N PRO A 74 22.60 3.16 14.13
CA PRO A 74 21.76 4.05 13.32
C PRO A 74 22.57 4.94 12.36
N ASP A 75 23.89 5.11 12.54
CA ASP A 75 24.72 6.07 11.78
C ASP A 75 24.59 5.98 10.25
N PRO A 76 24.52 4.77 9.63
CA PRO A 76 24.33 4.68 8.18
C PRO A 76 22.95 5.17 7.71
N VAL A 77 21.94 5.11 8.57
CA VAL A 77 20.60 5.66 8.30
C VAL A 77 20.62 7.18 8.53
N VAL A 78 21.25 7.65 9.60
CA VAL A 78 21.42 9.09 9.88
C VAL A 78 22.13 9.81 8.73
N SER A 79 23.10 9.16 8.10
CA SER A 79 23.83 9.72 6.95
C SER A 79 22.92 10.05 5.76
N LEU A 80 21.77 9.38 5.63
CA LEU A 80 20.80 9.62 4.54
C LEU A 80 19.94 10.88 4.77
N LEU A 81 19.89 11.42 5.99
CA LEU A 81 19.17 12.68 6.24
C LEU A 81 19.76 13.85 5.43
N ALA A 82 21.05 13.79 5.10
CA ALA A 82 21.74 14.77 4.25
C ALA A 82 21.64 14.48 2.75
N GLY A 83 20.85 13.46 2.37
CA GLY A 83 20.57 13.08 0.99
C GLY A 83 19.53 13.98 0.32
N ASP A 84 18.94 13.48 -0.76
CA ASP A 84 17.76 14.12 -1.38
C ASP A 84 16.49 13.99 -0.52
N GLU A 85 15.39 14.61 -0.95
CA GLU A 85 14.11 14.62 -0.24
C GLU A 85 13.61 13.20 0.06
N ASP A 86 13.69 12.29 -0.92
CA ASP A 86 13.26 10.89 -0.77
C ASP A 86 14.17 10.13 0.21
N GLU A 87 15.49 10.32 0.13
CA GLU A 87 16.47 9.76 1.08
C GLU A 87 16.20 10.25 2.51
N CYS A 88 15.92 11.53 2.67
CA CYS A 88 15.61 12.16 3.95
C CYS A 88 14.30 11.62 4.55
N GLU A 89 13.24 11.52 3.75
CA GLU A 89 11.94 10.98 4.17
C GLU A 89 12.08 9.52 4.65
N ARG A 90 12.77 8.68 3.87
CA ARG A 90 13.03 7.27 4.24
C ARG A 90 13.83 7.14 5.52
N ALA A 91 14.90 7.92 5.65
CA ALA A 91 15.74 7.91 6.85
C ALA A 91 14.95 8.34 8.09
N THR A 92 14.14 9.40 7.94
CA THR A 92 13.27 9.93 8.99
C THR A 92 12.30 8.87 9.49
N SER A 93 11.57 8.21 8.57
CA SER A 93 10.60 7.15 8.91
C SER A 93 11.22 6.00 9.71
N ILE A 94 12.47 5.61 9.39
CA ILE A 94 13.19 4.55 10.11
C ILE A 94 13.66 5.03 11.48
N LEU A 95 14.27 6.22 11.54
CA LEU A 95 14.84 6.78 12.78
C LEU A 95 13.77 7.12 13.81
N GLU A 96 12.58 7.53 13.38
CA GLU A 96 11.42 7.76 14.25
C GLU A 96 11.02 6.51 15.02
N LEU A 97 10.94 5.38 14.31
CA LEU A 97 10.62 4.09 14.90
C LEU A 97 11.74 3.61 15.83
N LEU A 98 13.00 3.75 15.41
CA LEU A 98 14.14 3.41 16.27
C LEU A 98 14.13 4.23 17.58
N ALA A 99 13.82 5.53 17.51
CA ALA A 99 13.69 6.40 18.67
C ALA A 99 12.56 5.96 19.61
N VAL A 100 11.37 5.68 19.06
CA VAL A 100 10.21 5.17 19.82
C VAL A 100 10.53 3.84 20.51
N SER A 101 11.36 3.02 19.87
CA SER A 101 11.82 1.74 20.43
C SER A 101 12.95 1.86 21.47
N GLY A 102 13.49 3.07 21.67
CA GLY A 102 14.47 3.37 22.72
C GLY A 102 15.85 3.83 22.27
N SER A 103 16.12 4.00 20.96
CA SER A 103 17.42 4.55 20.50
C SER A 103 17.50 6.06 20.77
N ALA A 104 18.30 6.43 21.77
CA ALA A 104 18.59 7.82 22.05
C ALA A 104 19.40 8.48 20.93
N GLU A 105 20.27 7.72 20.25
CA GLU A 105 21.06 8.19 19.11
C GLU A 105 20.16 8.60 17.95
N ALA A 106 19.17 7.76 17.57
CA ALA A 106 18.22 8.09 16.51
C ALA A 106 17.39 9.34 16.87
N ARG A 107 16.95 9.44 18.13
CA ARG A 107 16.20 10.60 18.61
C ARG A 107 17.02 11.89 18.51
N GLU A 108 18.24 11.88 19.01
CA GLU A 108 19.08 13.08 18.98
C GLU A 108 19.56 13.43 17.57
N ALA A 109 19.76 12.44 16.69
CA ALA A 109 20.09 12.68 15.29
C ALA A 109 19.00 13.46 14.56
N LEU A 110 17.73 13.05 14.69
CA LEU A 110 16.60 13.77 14.10
C LEU A 110 16.41 15.15 14.75
N ARG A 111 16.54 15.27 16.08
CA ARG A 111 16.48 16.59 16.74
C ARG A 111 17.61 17.52 16.29
N ALA A 112 18.81 17.00 16.07
CA ALA A 112 19.92 17.76 15.50
C ALA A 112 19.61 18.17 14.05
N TYR A 113 19.05 17.25 13.26
CA TYR A 113 18.65 17.54 11.89
C TYR A 113 17.58 18.64 11.83
N VAL A 114 16.56 18.63 12.69
CA VAL A 114 15.58 19.71 12.77
C VAL A 114 16.23 21.08 13.02
N ARG A 115 17.34 21.12 13.76
CA ARG A 115 18.05 22.38 14.06
C ARG A 115 18.84 22.92 12.87
N GLU A 116 19.33 22.06 11.99
CA GLU A 116 20.37 22.43 11.00
C GLU A 116 19.99 22.08 9.55
N GLY A 117 19.30 20.97 9.33
CA GLY A 117 19.00 20.35 8.04
C GLY A 117 18.12 21.15 7.09
N GLU A 118 18.17 20.80 5.81
CA GLU A 118 17.44 21.48 4.74
C GLU A 118 15.94 21.17 4.79
N HIS A 119 15.58 19.90 4.86
CA HIS A 119 14.18 19.39 4.94
C HIS A 119 13.63 19.40 6.38
N TRP A 120 14.08 20.34 7.22
CA TRP A 120 13.77 20.33 8.66
C TRP A 120 12.29 20.46 8.99
N VAL A 121 11.50 21.11 8.12
CA VAL A 121 10.05 21.27 8.30
C VAL A 121 9.34 19.92 8.23
N ASP A 122 9.61 19.14 7.18
CA ASP A 122 8.99 17.84 6.97
C ASP A 122 9.39 16.85 8.08
N VAL A 123 10.68 16.85 8.45
CA VAL A 123 11.17 16.03 9.58
C VAL A 123 10.51 16.45 10.89
N LEU A 124 10.36 17.75 11.14
CA LEU A 124 9.72 18.24 12.37
C LEU A 124 8.22 17.88 12.43
N GLU A 125 7.50 18.01 11.33
CA GLU A 125 6.09 17.60 11.24
C GLU A 125 5.94 16.09 11.46
N SER A 126 6.82 15.29 10.84
CA SER A 126 6.82 13.84 10.96
C SER A 126 7.07 13.39 12.41
N VAL A 127 8.13 13.90 13.05
CA VAL A 127 8.42 13.52 14.45
C VAL A 127 7.33 14.00 15.41
N ALA A 128 6.70 15.15 15.15
CA ALA A 128 5.61 15.66 15.97
C ALA A 128 4.33 14.79 15.86
N GLY A 129 4.13 14.13 14.71
CA GLY A 129 3.02 13.21 14.50
C GLY A 129 3.17 11.87 15.23
N ILE A 130 4.41 11.44 15.54
CA ILE A 130 4.69 10.10 16.10
C ILE A 130 5.17 10.18 17.56
N TRP A 131 6.03 11.13 17.88
CA TRP A 131 6.70 11.17 19.18
C TRP A 131 5.88 11.83 20.28
N PRO A 132 6.14 11.46 21.56
CA PRO A 132 5.64 12.20 22.70
C PRO A 132 6.01 13.69 22.61
N VAL A 133 5.07 14.55 22.99
CA VAL A 133 5.20 16.00 22.90
C VAL A 133 6.48 16.51 23.57
N GLU A 134 6.82 15.96 24.73
CA GLU A 134 8.02 16.33 25.49
C GLU A 134 9.34 16.13 24.72
N TRP A 135 9.34 15.38 23.62
CA TRP A 135 10.54 15.13 22.81
C TRP A 135 10.77 16.17 21.73
N TRP A 136 9.82 17.06 21.46
CA TRP A 136 9.93 18.04 20.38
C TRP A 136 9.39 19.44 20.73
N ASP A 137 8.59 19.60 21.79
CA ASP A 137 7.97 20.88 22.16
C ASP A 137 9.02 21.99 22.42
N ASP A 138 10.21 21.61 22.87
CA ASP A 138 11.34 22.52 23.11
C ASP A 138 11.99 23.07 21.83
N LEU A 139 11.65 22.53 20.66
CA LEU A 139 12.15 23.00 19.36
C LEU A 139 11.39 24.23 18.83
N ALA A 140 10.38 24.74 19.57
CA ALA A 140 9.55 25.87 19.15
C ALA A 140 10.34 27.14 18.84
N ASP A 141 11.36 27.47 19.65
CA ASP A 141 12.22 28.64 19.41
C ASP A 141 13.11 28.44 18.18
N VAL A 142 13.63 27.22 17.99
CA VAL A 142 14.44 26.86 16.82
C VAL A 142 13.61 27.01 15.54
N ALA A 143 12.41 26.43 15.51
CA ALA A 143 11.50 26.53 14.39
C ALA A 143 11.16 27.99 14.07
N ARG A 144 10.80 28.80 15.08
CA ARG A 144 10.51 30.23 14.91
C ARG A 144 11.69 31.03 14.36
N ALA A 145 12.92 30.69 14.73
CA ALA A 145 14.11 31.37 14.23
C ALA A 145 14.45 30.97 12.78
N ARG A 146 14.06 29.76 12.35
CA ARG A 146 14.34 29.23 11.00
C ARG A 146 13.29 29.60 9.96
N LEU A 147 12.05 29.87 10.37
CA LEU A 147 10.98 30.27 9.45
C LEU A 147 11.35 31.55 8.67
N SER A 148 11.27 31.47 7.35
CA SER A 148 11.63 32.56 6.43
C SER A 148 10.42 33.42 6.01
N GLY A 149 9.20 32.92 6.24
CA GLY A 149 7.94 33.58 5.88
C GLY A 149 7.36 33.14 4.53
N GLU A 150 8.05 32.26 3.80
CA GLU A 150 7.59 31.65 2.54
C GLU A 150 6.73 30.40 2.79
N GLU A 151 6.69 29.88 4.02
CA GLU A 151 6.03 28.63 4.41
C GLU A 151 4.52 28.82 4.65
N SER A 152 3.80 29.31 3.64
CA SER A 152 2.38 29.72 3.71
C SER A 152 1.36 28.59 3.89
N LEU A 153 1.75 27.38 4.32
CA LEU A 153 0.84 26.23 4.49
C LEU A 153 0.99 25.48 5.83
N LEU A 154 1.86 25.95 6.73
CA LEU A 154 2.14 25.31 8.03
C LEU A 154 1.01 25.53 9.05
N TRP A 155 -0.15 24.89 8.89
CA TRP A 155 -1.27 25.10 9.84
C TRP A 155 -2.34 23.99 9.91
N ARG A 156 -2.00 22.73 9.61
CA ARG A 156 -2.99 21.63 9.74
C ARG A 156 -2.55 20.48 10.65
N SER A 157 -1.28 20.46 11.03
CA SER A 157 -0.63 19.40 11.80
C SER A 157 0.11 19.99 13.00
N ASP A 158 0.37 19.14 13.99
CA ASP A 158 1.42 19.42 14.97
C ASP A 158 2.79 19.43 14.23
N PRO A 159 3.75 20.25 14.68
CA PRO A 159 3.73 21.04 15.92
C PRO A 159 3.12 22.44 15.79
N TRP A 160 2.78 22.89 14.57
CA TRP A 160 2.40 24.27 14.28
C TRP A 160 1.10 24.69 14.96
N VAL A 161 0.11 23.81 14.97
CA VAL A 161 -1.17 24.03 15.66
C VAL A 161 -0.94 24.27 17.15
N ARG A 162 -0.08 23.45 17.77
CA ARG A 162 0.26 23.54 19.18
C ARG A 162 0.99 24.84 19.54
N TRP A 163 1.97 25.25 18.74
CA TRP A 163 2.76 26.45 19.04
C TRP A 163 2.05 27.76 18.68
N GLY A 164 0.94 27.70 17.95
CA GLY A 164 0.17 28.88 17.56
C GLY A 164 0.96 29.83 16.65
N THR A 165 1.95 29.32 15.91
CA THR A 165 2.90 30.09 15.10
C THR A 165 2.37 30.53 13.73
N GLY A 166 1.07 30.40 13.47
CA GLY A 166 0.45 30.90 12.23
C GLY A 166 0.11 32.39 12.29
N HIS A 167 0.57 33.17 11.31
CA HIS A 167 -0.16 34.38 10.93
C HIS A 167 -1.59 33.93 10.58
N ARG A 168 -2.57 34.28 11.41
CA ARG A 168 -3.98 34.24 11.03
C ARG A 168 -4.18 35.28 9.93
N THR A 169 -3.78 34.98 8.70
CA THR A 169 -4.39 35.65 7.55
C THR A 169 -5.87 35.34 7.70
N SER A 170 -6.63 36.42 7.92
CA SER A 170 -8.07 36.44 8.06
C SER A 170 -8.68 35.28 7.29
N ALA A 171 -9.30 34.35 8.01
CA ALA A 171 -10.19 33.36 7.44
C ALA A 171 -11.02 34.12 6.40
N HIS A 172 -10.78 33.86 5.12
CA HIS A 172 -11.68 34.36 4.10
C HIS A 172 -13.05 33.88 4.56
N PRO A 173 -14.02 34.78 4.79
CA PRO A 173 -15.34 34.34 5.15
C PRO A 173 -15.73 33.39 4.02
N ARG A 174 -15.82 32.09 4.34
CA ARG A 174 -16.50 31.17 3.44
C ARG A 174 -17.82 31.88 3.16
N PRO A 175 -18.17 32.15 1.89
CA PRO A 175 -19.54 32.52 1.60
C PRO A 175 -20.34 31.45 2.30
N GLN A 176 -21.22 31.84 3.23
CA GLN A 176 -22.26 30.94 3.69
C GLN A 176 -23.01 30.59 2.41
N GLY A 177 -22.61 29.47 1.82
CA GLY A 177 -23.25 28.93 0.65
C GLY A 177 -24.68 28.76 1.07
N VAL A 178 -25.54 29.61 0.54
CA VAL A 178 -26.95 29.30 0.40
C VAL A 178 -26.94 27.87 -0.12
N GLN A 179 -27.48 26.91 0.65
CA GLN A 179 -27.72 25.57 0.14
C GLN A 179 -28.82 25.69 -0.91
N THR A 180 -28.48 26.24 -2.07
CA THR A 180 -29.13 25.85 -3.30
C THR A 180 -28.77 24.38 -3.46
N VAL A 181 -29.77 23.53 -3.31
CA VAL A 181 -29.72 22.16 -3.81
C VAL A 181 -29.46 22.29 -5.32
N GLU A 182 -28.19 22.30 -5.73
CA GLU A 182 -27.84 22.17 -7.13
C GLU A 182 -28.30 20.78 -7.54
N VAL A 183 -29.41 20.75 -8.28
CA VAL A 183 -29.83 19.55 -9.00
C VAL A 183 -28.75 19.33 -10.06
N GLY A 184 -27.72 18.57 -9.70
CA GLY A 184 -26.64 18.21 -10.61
C GLY A 184 -27.18 17.59 -11.91
N PRO A 185 -26.36 17.51 -12.97
CA PRO A 185 -26.82 17.08 -14.30
C PRO A 185 -27.64 15.78 -14.23
N SER A 186 -28.79 15.76 -14.90
CA SER A 186 -29.67 14.59 -14.93
C SER A 186 -28.93 13.36 -15.50
N ARG A 187 -29.28 12.15 -15.04
CA ARG A 187 -28.77 10.86 -15.58
C ARG A 187 -28.71 10.86 -17.11
N ARG A 188 -29.82 11.25 -17.76
CA ARG A 188 -29.93 11.30 -19.22
C ARG A 188 -28.89 12.21 -19.87
N ARG A 189 -28.59 13.36 -19.26
CA ARG A 189 -27.57 14.30 -19.77
C ARG A 189 -26.17 13.71 -19.64
N LEU A 190 -25.87 13.05 -18.52
CA LEU A 190 -24.58 12.39 -18.31
C LEU A 190 -24.37 11.27 -19.33
N LEU A 191 -25.38 10.43 -19.56
CA LEU A 191 -25.31 9.36 -20.56
C LEU A 191 -25.17 9.90 -21.99
N ALA A 192 -25.84 11.01 -22.32
CA ALA A 192 -25.69 11.65 -23.62
C ALA A 192 -24.27 12.17 -23.87
N VAL A 193 -23.63 12.76 -22.85
CA VAL A 193 -22.20 13.17 -22.89
C VAL A 193 -21.28 11.97 -23.16
N LEU A 194 -21.58 10.82 -22.55
CA LEU A 194 -20.79 9.60 -22.73
C LEU A 194 -21.03 8.91 -24.07
N ALA A 195 -22.26 9.00 -24.60
CA ALA A 195 -22.62 8.41 -25.88
C ALA A 195 -22.12 9.21 -27.09
N ASP A 196 -21.78 10.49 -26.91
CA ASP A 196 -21.30 11.35 -27.97
C ASP A 196 -19.80 11.11 -28.25
N PRO A 197 -19.42 10.58 -29.43
CA PRO A 197 -18.03 10.32 -29.76
C PRO A 197 -17.19 11.61 -29.85
N ASP A 198 -17.79 12.73 -30.24
CA ASP A 198 -17.11 14.01 -30.44
C ASP A 198 -16.86 14.76 -29.12
N THR A 199 -17.44 14.28 -28.01
CA THR A 199 -17.21 14.88 -26.71
C THR A 199 -15.81 14.56 -26.18
N ALA A 200 -15.10 15.61 -25.77
CA ALA A 200 -13.75 15.54 -25.22
C ALA A 200 -13.65 14.66 -23.95
N ASP A 201 -12.53 13.95 -23.82
CA ASP A 201 -12.26 13.01 -22.71
C ASP A 201 -12.45 13.65 -21.33
N GLY A 202 -12.11 14.94 -21.16
CA GLY A 202 -12.30 15.66 -19.90
C GLY A 202 -13.78 15.76 -19.48
N ALA A 203 -14.68 16.03 -20.42
CA ALA A 203 -16.12 16.09 -20.15
C ALA A 203 -16.70 14.70 -19.88
N LYS A 204 -16.21 13.67 -20.59
CA LYS A 204 -16.56 12.26 -20.30
C LYS A 204 -16.08 11.85 -18.91
N ALA A 205 -14.86 12.24 -18.52
CA ALA A 205 -14.30 11.97 -17.19
C ALA A 205 -15.12 12.64 -16.07
N GLU A 206 -15.56 13.88 -16.24
CA GLU A 206 -16.43 14.58 -15.28
C GLU A 206 -17.81 13.88 -15.14
N ALA A 207 -18.37 13.43 -16.27
CA ALA A 207 -19.62 12.68 -16.27
C ALA A 207 -19.47 11.32 -15.55
N LEU A 208 -18.38 10.60 -15.80
CA LEU A 208 -18.06 9.33 -15.11
C LEU A 208 -17.79 9.53 -13.62
N HIS A 209 -17.07 10.59 -13.24
CA HIS A 209 -16.87 10.95 -11.83
C HIS A 209 -18.21 11.17 -11.13
N THR A 210 -19.12 11.90 -11.79
CA THR A 210 -20.47 12.15 -11.28
C THR A 210 -21.28 10.86 -11.14
N LEU A 211 -21.22 9.97 -12.14
CA LEU A 211 -21.90 8.66 -12.07
C LEU A 211 -21.30 7.75 -10.99
N ALA A 212 -19.98 7.76 -10.81
CA ALA A 212 -19.29 6.99 -9.76
C ALA A 212 -19.71 7.41 -8.34
N GLY A 213 -20.26 8.62 -8.15
CA GLY A 213 -20.85 9.08 -6.90
C GLY A 213 -22.32 8.74 -6.70
N ARG A 214 -23.00 8.13 -7.68
CA ARG A 214 -24.45 7.89 -7.70
C ARG A 214 -24.82 6.40 -7.61
N PRO A 215 -26.10 6.06 -7.40
CA PRO A 215 -26.57 4.68 -7.57
C PRO A 215 -26.20 4.12 -8.95
N PRO A 216 -26.02 2.79 -9.07
CA PRO A 216 -25.56 2.15 -10.31
C PRO A 216 -26.45 2.49 -11.51
N GLU A 217 -25.80 2.69 -12.65
CA GLU A 217 -26.42 3.18 -13.88
C GLU A 217 -26.34 2.14 -15.02
N PRO A 218 -27.32 1.23 -15.17
CA PRO A 218 -27.25 0.14 -16.15
C PRO A 218 -27.10 0.60 -17.60
N ASP A 219 -27.60 1.80 -17.93
CA ASP A 219 -27.51 2.33 -19.31
C ASP A 219 -26.06 2.72 -19.67
N LEU A 220 -25.13 2.72 -18.71
CA LEU A 220 -23.70 2.90 -18.96
C LEU A 220 -23.08 1.67 -19.67
N ILE A 221 -23.57 0.46 -19.39
CA ILE A 221 -23.03 -0.82 -19.88
C ILE A 221 -22.78 -0.80 -21.40
N PRO A 222 -23.78 -0.47 -22.26
CA PRO A 222 -23.57 -0.48 -23.71
C PRO A 222 -22.57 0.59 -24.20
N LEU A 223 -22.30 1.62 -23.39
CA LEU A 223 -21.39 2.71 -23.75
C LEU A 223 -19.93 2.37 -23.44
N VAL A 224 -19.66 1.46 -22.50
CA VAL A 224 -18.30 1.12 -22.01
C VAL A 224 -17.29 0.89 -23.13
N PRO A 225 -17.57 0.10 -24.19
CA PRO A 225 -16.60 -0.14 -25.25
C PRO A 225 -16.16 1.11 -26.04
N GLY A 226 -16.96 2.19 -26.00
CA GLY A 226 -16.66 3.46 -26.66
C GLY A 226 -15.96 4.48 -25.75
N LEU A 227 -15.68 4.14 -24.49
CA LEU A 227 -15.11 5.05 -23.49
C LEU A 227 -13.61 4.86 -23.29
N GLY A 228 -12.91 4.57 -24.39
CA GLY A 228 -11.45 4.67 -24.45
C GLY A 228 -10.99 6.11 -24.68
N THR A 229 -9.77 6.42 -24.28
CA THR A 229 -9.09 7.67 -24.63
C THR A 229 -8.88 7.78 -26.14
N ALA A 230 -8.57 8.98 -26.64
CA ALA A 230 -8.38 9.20 -28.07
C ALA A 230 -7.29 8.32 -28.73
N ASP A 231 -6.28 7.87 -27.97
CA ASP A 231 -5.25 6.92 -28.41
C ASP A 231 -5.74 5.46 -28.42
N GLY A 232 -6.90 5.15 -27.83
CA GLY A 232 -7.50 3.83 -27.74
C GLY A 232 -6.86 2.89 -26.70
N GLU A 233 -5.74 3.31 -26.10
CA GLU A 233 -4.89 2.49 -25.24
C GLU A 233 -5.37 2.42 -23.79
N ARG A 234 -6.14 3.43 -23.34
CA ARG A 234 -6.55 3.57 -21.94
C ARG A 234 -8.04 3.83 -21.81
N PRO A 235 -8.65 3.50 -20.66
CA PRO A 235 -10.00 3.93 -20.37
C PRO A 235 -10.02 5.42 -20.03
N VAL A 236 -11.11 6.12 -20.34
CA VAL A 236 -11.35 7.47 -19.82
C VAL A 236 -11.28 7.44 -18.27
N PRO A 237 -10.66 8.43 -17.60
CA PRO A 237 -10.60 8.49 -16.15
C PRO A 237 -11.98 8.29 -15.50
N TRP A 238 -11.99 7.63 -14.34
CA TRP A 238 -13.20 7.25 -13.58
C TRP A 238 -14.08 6.15 -14.21
N LEU A 239 -13.83 5.70 -15.45
CA LEU A 239 -14.64 4.66 -16.09
C LEU A 239 -14.70 3.39 -15.24
N VAL A 240 -13.53 2.86 -14.88
CA VAL A 240 -13.42 1.62 -14.11
C VAL A 240 -14.22 1.71 -12.80
N ARG A 241 -14.08 2.82 -12.05
CA ARG A 241 -14.81 3.01 -10.79
C ARG A 241 -16.32 3.12 -10.99
N ALA A 242 -16.78 3.72 -12.09
CA ALA A 242 -18.19 3.78 -12.42
C ALA A 242 -18.75 2.40 -12.82
N VAL A 243 -17.97 1.62 -13.57
CA VAL A 243 -18.34 0.28 -14.03
C VAL A 243 -18.35 -0.74 -12.89
N GLU A 244 -17.39 -0.70 -11.97
CA GLU A 244 -17.37 -1.59 -10.79
C GLU A 244 -18.62 -1.45 -9.93
N ARG A 245 -19.19 -0.23 -9.84
CA ARG A 245 -20.45 0.00 -9.12
C ARG A 245 -21.67 -0.69 -9.76
N LEU A 246 -21.61 -1.05 -11.04
CA LEU A 246 -22.67 -1.82 -11.70
C LEU A 246 -22.75 -3.25 -11.16
N GLY A 247 -21.63 -3.75 -10.66
CA GLY A 247 -21.47 -5.08 -10.10
C GLY A 247 -22.00 -6.19 -11.02
N ALA A 248 -22.82 -7.07 -10.48
CA ALA A 248 -23.38 -8.22 -11.21
C ALA A 248 -24.22 -7.84 -12.44
N LEU A 249 -24.73 -6.59 -12.52
CA LEU A 249 -25.48 -6.13 -13.69
C LEU A 249 -24.61 -6.07 -14.95
N ALA A 250 -23.31 -5.84 -14.82
CA ALA A 250 -22.37 -5.79 -15.93
C ALA A 250 -21.78 -7.15 -16.30
N ALA A 251 -22.03 -8.21 -15.51
CA ALA A 251 -21.42 -9.52 -15.72
C ALA A 251 -21.71 -10.16 -17.09
N PRO A 252 -22.92 -10.02 -17.70
CA PRO A 252 -23.17 -10.55 -19.04
C PRO A 252 -22.27 -9.93 -20.11
N GLU A 253 -22.19 -8.61 -20.17
CA GLU A 253 -21.39 -7.85 -21.14
C GLU A 253 -19.89 -7.92 -20.83
N ALA A 254 -19.52 -8.01 -19.55
CA ALA A 254 -18.13 -8.19 -19.12
C ALA A 254 -17.46 -9.43 -19.74
N ARG A 255 -18.22 -10.46 -20.10
CA ARG A 255 -17.68 -11.63 -20.84
C ARG A 255 -17.21 -11.27 -22.23
N ALA A 256 -17.94 -10.39 -22.92
CA ALA A 256 -17.52 -9.89 -24.23
C ALA A 256 -16.33 -8.94 -24.07
N TRP A 257 -16.35 -8.09 -23.05
CA TRP A 257 -15.22 -7.20 -22.76
C TRP A 257 -13.95 -7.97 -22.47
N ALA A 258 -14.00 -9.01 -21.62
CA ALA A 258 -12.86 -9.88 -21.26
C ALA A 258 -12.26 -10.67 -22.44
N ALA A 259 -12.94 -10.71 -23.59
CA ALA A 259 -12.45 -11.34 -24.82
C ALA A 259 -12.02 -10.30 -25.87
N ASP A 260 -12.08 -9.00 -25.54
CA ASP A 260 -11.73 -7.91 -26.44
C ASP A 260 -10.21 -7.77 -26.58
N GLU A 261 -9.75 -7.35 -27.75
CA GLU A 261 -8.32 -7.16 -28.06
C GLU A 261 -7.72 -5.94 -27.34
N ARG A 262 -8.56 -4.96 -26.96
CA ARG A 262 -8.11 -3.78 -26.21
C ARG A 262 -7.86 -4.17 -24.76
N GLY A 263 -6.59 -4.14 -24.36
CA GLY A 263 -6.14 -4.58 -23.03
C GLY A 263 -6.90 -3.92 -21.86
N TRP A 264 -7.21 -2.62 -21.95
CA TRP A 264 -7.97 -1.94 -20.89
C TRP A 264 -9.43 -2.41 -20.77
N LEU A 265 -10.07 -2.75 -21.89
CA LEU A 265 -11.46 -3.21 -21.91
C LEU A 265 -11.53 -4.67 -21.46
N SER A 266 -10.59 -5.49 -21.94
CA SER A 266 -10.39 -6.85 -21.44
C SER A 266 -10.22 -6.87 -19.93
N TRP A 267 -9.27 -6.09 -19.41
CA TRP A 267 -9.03 -5.99 -17.97
C TRP A 267 -10.26 -5.48 -17.19
N THR A 268 -11.01 -4.53 -17.75
CA THR A 268 -12.27 -4.07 -17.14
C THR A 268 -13.30 -5.19 -17.04
N GLY A 269 -13.46 -5.98 -18.11
CA GLY A 269 -14.31 -7.18 -18.11
C GLY A 269 -13.86 -8.20 -17.06
N ILE A 270 -12.56 -8.53 -17.04
CA ILE A 270 -11.98 -9.46 -16.08
C ILE A 270 -12.22 -9.02 -14.64
N ARG A 271 -12.07 -7.73 -14.31
CA ARG A 271 -12.35 -7.21 -12.95
C ARG A 271 -13.79 -7.47 -12.51
N ILE A 272 -14.75 -7.21 -13.40
CA ILE A 272 -16.17 -7.48 -13.12
C ILE A 272 -16.41 -8.98 -12.93
N LEU A 273 -15.80 -9.83 -13.77
CA LEU A 273 -15.93 -11.28 -13.65
C LEU A 273 -15.24 -11.83 -12.40
N ALA A 274 -14.13 -11.24 -11.96
CA ALA A 274 -13.46 -11.62 -10.73
C ALA A 274 -14.37 -11.39 -9.51
N GLU A 275 -15.09 -10.27 -9.46
CA GLU A 275 -15.97 -9.95 -8.32
C GLU A 275 -17.38 -10.56 -8.43
N HIS A 276 -17.94 -10.67 -9.64
CA HIS A 276 -19.35 -11.03 -9.86
C HIS A 276 -19.59 -12.17 -10.85
N GLY A 277 -18.53 -12.71 -11.45
CA GLY A 277 -18.62 -13.83 -12.38
C GLY A 277 -19.11 -15.11 -11.71
N GLU A 278 -19.50 -16.05 -12.56
CA GLU A 278 -20.01 -17.38 -12.21
C GLU A 278 -18.99 -18.47 -12.57
N ALA A 279 -19.29 -19.73 -12.25
CA ALA A 279 -18.37 -20.86 -12.51
C ALA A 279 -17.95 -20.99 -13.99
N ARG A 280 -18.77 -20.52 -14.93
CA ARG A 280 -18.44 -20.51 -16.37
C ARG A 280 -17.30 -19.54 -16.72
N ASP A 281 -17.07 -18.54 -15.88
CA ASP A 281 -16.08 -17.47 -16.10
C ASP A 281 -14.71 -17.85 -15.54
N LEU A 282 -14.65 -18.88 -14.69
CA LEU A 282 -13.45 -19.35 -14.02
C LEU A 282 -12.28 -19.66 -14.98
N PRO A 283 -12.46 -20.32 -16.13
CA PRO A 283 -11.36 -20.54 -17.08
C PRO A 283 -10.74 -19.23 -17.62
N ALA A 284 -11.52 -18.15 -17.75
CA ALA A 284 -11.00 -16.86 -18.19
C ALA A 284 -10.14 -16.20 -17.09
N LEU A 285 -10.62 -16.24 -15.84
CA LEU A 285 -9.87 -15.71 -14.69
C LEU A 285 -8.53 -16.44 -14.48
N MET A 286 -8.51 -17.77 -14.63
CA MET A 286 -7.28 -18.56 -14.51
C MET A 286 -6.28 -18.28 -15.65
N ARG A 287 -6.77 -18.10 -16.88
CA ARG A 287 -5.91 -17.69 -18.00
C ARG A 287 -5.31 -16.31 -17.76
N GLU A 288 -6.09 -15.36 -17.26
CA GLU A 288 -5.58 -14.02 -16.98
C GLU A 288 -4.51 -14.04 -15.88
N LEU A 289 -4.74 -14.81 -14.80
CA LEU A 289 -3.74 -14.95 -13.74
C LEU A 289 -2.43 -15.54 -14.28
N ALA A 290 -2.51 -16.55 -15.15
CA ALA A 290 -1.34 -17.13 -15.80
C ALA A 290 -0.63 -16.13 -16.72
N ALA A 291 -1.38 -15.31 -17.46
CA ALA A 291 -0.83 -14.26 -18.32
C ALA A 291 -0.10 -13.17 -17.51
N HIS A 292 -0.70 -12.72 -16.40
CA HIS A 292 -0.05 -11.78 -15.47
C HIS A 292 1.25 -12.38 -14.91
N GLU A 293 1.27 -13.67 -14.61
CA GLU A 293 2.46 -14.33 -14.07
C GLU A 293 3.59 -14.39 -15.11
N GLU A 294 3.27 -14.80 -16.34
CA GLU A 294 4.22 -14.86 -17.46
C GLU A 294 4.79 -13.47 -17.79
N ALA A 295 3.92 -12.46 -17.77
CA ALA A 295 4.28 -11.06 -17.99
C ALA A 295 4.98 -10.41 -16.78
N ARG A 296 5.08 -11.10 -15.64
CA ARG A 296 5.58 -10.55 -14.36
C ARG A 296 4.85 -9.27 -13.95
N GLN A 297 3.55 -9.23 -14.19
CA GLN A 297 2.68 -8.14 -13.77
C GLN A 297 2.38 -8.29 -12.28
N TRP A 298 3.12 -7.57 -11.43
CA TRP A 298 3.03 -7.70 -9.97
C TRP A 298 1.95 -6.83 -9.33
N CYS A 299 1.41 -5.85 -10.06
CA CYS A 299 0.38 -4.94 -9.56
C CYS A 299 -1.00 -5.23 -10.18
N GLY A 300 -1.99 -5.47 -9.32
CA GLY A 300 -3.37 -5.81 -9.65
C GLY A 300 -3.80 -7.29 -9.62
N PRO A 301 -2.90 -8.32 -9.63
CA PRO A 301 -3.35 -9.71 -9.54
C PRO A 301 -4.08 -10.08 -8.25
N ASP A 302 -3.96 -9.30 -7.17
CA ASP A 302 -4.75 -9.46 -5.94
C ASP A 302 -6.26 -9.57 -6.19
N ARG A 303 -6.80 -8.80 -7.14
CA ARG A 303 -8.22 -8.87 -7.54
C ARG A 303 -8.57 -10.21 -8.16
N LEU A 304 -7.70 -10.74 -9.02
CA LEU A 304 -7.87 -12.07 -9.62
C LEU A 304 -7.80 -13.15 -8.52
N ALA A 305 -6.85 -13.04 -7.60
CA ALA A 305 -6.73 -13.96 -6.48
C ALA A 305 -7.99 -13.97 -5.60
N ALA A 306 -8.51 -12.79 -5.25
CA ALA A 306 -9.76 -12.66 -4.51
C ALA A 306 -10.96 -13.24 -5.29
N GLY A 307 -11.02 -13.02 -6.61
CA GLY A 307 -12.06 -13.57 -7.46
C GLY A 307 -12.02 -15.09 -7.55
N LEU A 308 -10.83 -15.67 -7.72
CA LEU A 308 -10.62 -17.12 -7.75
C LEU A 308 -10.96 -17.78 -6.41
N ALA A 309 -10.66 -17.11 -5.29
CA ALA A 309 -10.98 -17.59 -3.94
C ALA A 309 -12.48 -17.90 -3.75
N ARG A 310 -13.37 -17.14 -4.43
CA ARG A 310 -14.83 -17.34 -4.37
C ARG A 310 -15.27 -18.71 -4.88
N PHE A 311 -14.47 -19.34 -5.73
CA PHE A 311 -14.76 -20.66 -6.33
C PHE A 311 -14.13 -21.82 -5.53
N GLY A 312 -13.32 -21.52 -4.51
CA GLY A 312 -12.70 -22.51 -3.63
C GLY A 312 -11.98 -23.63 -4.39
N PRO A 313 -12.18 -24.91 -4.03
CA PRO A 313 -11.50 -26.03 -4.69
C PRO A 313 -11.73 -26.14 -6.20
N ALA A 314 -12.78 -25.54 -6.77
CA ALA A 314 -12.99 -25.54 -8.21
C ALA A 314 -11.89 -24.77 -8.97
N ALA A 315 -11.20 -23.84 -8.30
CA ALA A 315 -10.08 -23.08 -8.84
C ALA A 315 -8.70 -23.70 -8.52
N ALA A 316 -8.64 -24.99 -8.15
CA ALA A 316 -7.39 -25.66 -7.74
C ALA A 316 -6.24 -25.53 -8.74
N GLU A 317 -6.53 -25.47 -10.04
CA GLU A 317 -5.52 -25.28 -11.09
C GLU A 317 -4.77 -23.93 -10.99
N ALA A 318 -5.34 -22.92 -10.32
CA ALA A 318 -4.69 -21.64 -10.08
C ALA A 318 -3.66 -21.66 -8.93
N ALA A 319 -3.69 -22.70 -8.07
CA ALA A 319 -2.86 -22.73 -6.87
C ALA A 319 -1.34 -22.59 -7.14
N PRO A 320 -0.74 -23.26 -8.16
CA PRO A 320 0.67 -23.07 -8.47
C PRO A 320 1.04 -21.62 -8.84
N ALA A 321 0.19 -20.94 -9.62
CA ALA A 321 0.40 -19.54 -10.01
C ALA A 321 0.30 -18.62 -8.79
N LEU A 322 -0.72 -18.80 -7.94
CA LEU A 322 -0.89 -18.05 -6.70
C LEU A 322 0.30 -18.23 -5.73
N ARG A 323 0.86 -19.45 -5.62
CA ARG A 323 2.07 -19.70 -4.83
C ARG A 323 3.28 -18.94 -5.41
N ARG A 324 3.42 -18.87 -6.73
CA ARG A 324 4.50 -18.12 -7.39
C ARG A 324 4.33 -16.61 -7.18
N PHE A 325 3.12 -16.07 -7.31
CA PHE A 325 2.85 -14.68 -6.96
C PHE A 325 3.21 -14.37 -5.50
N TRP A 326 2.76 -15.20 -4.55
CA TRP A 326 3.10 -15.02 -3.14
C TRP A 326 4.62 -15.04 -2.87
N LEU A 327 5.36 -15.95 -3.53
CA LEU A 327 6.81 -16.07 -3.36
C LEU A 327 7.59 -14.92 -4.02
N CYS A 328 7.17 -14.50 -5.20
CA CYS A 328 7.97 -13.66 -6.10
C CYS A 328 7.59 -12.18 -6.06
N THR A 329 6.37 -11.84 -5.63
CA THR A 329 5.85 -10.46 -5.73
C THR A 329 6.74 -9.47 -4.99
N PRO A 330 7.25 -8.42 -5.67
CA PRO A 330 7.82 -7.25 -5.03
C PRO A 330 6.75 -6.30 -4.47
N HIS A 331 5.52 -6.38 -4.97
CA HIS A 331 4.38 -5.58 -4.49
C HIS A 331 3.79 -6.28 -3.26
N SER A 332 4.41 -6.03 -2.10
CA SER A 332 4.16 -6.75 -0.86
C SER A 332 2.71 -6.64 -0.38
N TYR A 333 2.06 -5.50 -0.59
CA TYR A 333 0.65 -5.25 -0.26
C TYR A 333 -0.32 -6.34 -0.77
N GLU A 334 -0.01 -7.02 -1.88
CA GLU A 334 -0.87 -8.07 -2.45
C GLU A 334 -0.65 -9.46 -1.83
N ARG A 335 0.45 -9.66 -1.12
CA ARG A 335 0.82 -10.95 -0.51
C ARG A 335 -0.30 -11.57 0.35
N PRO A 336 -1.02 -10.81 1.20
CA PRO A 336 -2.15 -11.34 1.95
C PRO A 336 -3.29 -11.85 1.06
N ALA A 337 -3.54 -11.21 -0.09
CA ALA A 337 -4.61 -11.63 -1.00
C ALA A 337 -4.31 -12.99 -1.63
N TYR A 338 -3.06 -13.22 -2.04
CA TYR A 338 -2.63 -14.52 -2.57
C TYR A 338 -2.75 -15.63 -1.52
N LEU A 339 -2.35 -15.35 -0.27
CA LEU A 339 -2.43 -16.34 0.80
C LEU A 339 -3.88 -16.64 1.21
N LYS A 340 -4.77 -15.63 1.23
CA LYS A 340 -6.22 -15.82 1.42
C LYS A 340 -6.84 -16.66 0.29
N ALA A 341 -6.43 -16.41 -0.96
CA ALA A 341 -6.90 -17.20 -2.09
C ALA A 341 -6.45 -18.67 -2.01
N LEU A 342 -5.17 -18.90 -1.69
CA LEU A 342 -4.65 -20.26 -1.45
C LEU A 342 -5.40 -20.96 -0.32
N ALA A 343 -5.71 -20.27 0.78
CA ALA A 343 -6.47 -20.84 1.88
C ALA A 343 -7.88 -21.32 1.46
N ALA A 344 -8.52 -20.60 0.54
CA ALA A 344 -9.84 -20.98 0.02
C ALA A 344 -9.76 -22.12 -1.02
N ILE A 345 -8.69 -22.18 -1.80
CA ILE A 345 -8.54 -23.05 -2.97
C ILE A 345 -7.83 -24.38 -2.63
N ASP A 346 -6.66 -24.30 -2.00
CA ASP A 346 -5.77 -25.40 -1.66
C ASP A 346 -5.06 -25.09 -0.32
N PRO A 347 -5.74 -25.32 0.83
CA PRO A 347 -5.22 -24.93 2.15
C PRO A 347 -4.04 -25.77 2.62
N ALA A 348 -3.68 -26.84 1.91
CA ALA A 348 -2.61 -27.73 2.32
C ALA A 348 -1.25 -27.02 2.31
N GLY A 349 -0.50 -27.19 3.41
CA GLY A 349 0.89 -26.74 3.53
C GLY A 349 1.09 -25.24 3.73
N LEU A 350 0.07 -24.49 4.19
CA LEU A 350 0.17 -23.04 4.41
C LEU A 350 0.79 -22.65 5.76
N ASP A 351 0.98 -23.58 6.69
CA ASP A 351 1.54 -23.33 8.03
C ASP A 351 2.84 -22.51 8.02
N ARG A 352 3.75 -22.82 7.09
CA ARG A 352 5.01 -22.09 6.93
C ARG A 352 4.78 -20.67 6.44
N ALA A 353 3.89 -20.48 5.47
CA ALA A 353 3.56 -19.15 4.94
C ALA A 353 2.89 -18.27 6.01
N TYR A 354 1.97 -18.83 6.82
CA TYR A 354 1.36 -18.10 7.92
C TYR A 354 2.35 -17.77 9.04
N THR A 355 3.23 -18.71 9.38
CA THR A 355 4.29 -18.45 10.37
C THR A 355 5.20 -17.33 9.86
N GLU A 356 5.67 -17.42 8.62
CA GLU A 356 6.50 -16.41 7.99
C GLU A 356 5.83 -15.02 8.01
N SER A 357 4.52 -14.97 7.76
CA SER A 357 3.77 -13.72 7.68
C SER A 357 3.81 -12.90 8.99
N LEU A 358 4.14 -13.50 10.15
CA LEU A 358 4.33 -12.78 11.42
C LEU A 358 5.56 -11.83 11.43
N TRP A 359 6.43 -11.93 10.43
CA TRP A 359 7.62 -11.08 10.23
C TRP A 359 7.54 -10.24 8.95
N ASP A 360 6.43 -10.31 8.24
CA ASP A 360 6.25 -9.62 6.98
C ASP A 360 6.32 -8.10 7.13
N CYS A 361 6.77 -7.38 6.09
CA CYS A 361 6.72 -5.92 6.08
C CYS A 361 5.27 -5.40 6.13
N GLU A 362 4.30 -6.11 5.57
CA GLU A 362 2.90 -5.65 5.54
C GLU A 362 2.16 -5.97 6.83
N SER A 363 1.52 -4.97 7.44
CA SER A 363 0.66 -5.18 8.60
C SER A 363 -0.47 -6.16 8.34
N ASN A 364 -1.12 -6.08 7.17
CA ASN A 364 -2.17 -7.01 6.77
C ASN A 364 -1.68 -8.47 6.64
N ALA A 365 -0.41 -8.67 6.25
CA ALA A 365 0.19 -10.00 6.26
C ALA A 365 0.44 -10.46 7.70
N ARG A 366 0.94 -9.58 8.58
CA ARG A 366 1.12 -9.88 10.02
C ARG A 366 -0.21 -10.25 10.68
N VAL A 367 -1.29 -9.51 10.45
CA VAL A 367 -2.65 -9.83 10.95
C VAL A 367 -3.12 -11.20 10.45
N LEU A 368 -2.93 -11.50 9.17
CA LEU A 368 -3.26 -12.82 8.61
C LEU A 368 -2.42 -13.94 9.26
N GLY A 369 -1.13 -13.70 9.49
CA GLY A 369 -0.24 -14.60 10.21
C GLY A 369 -0.71 -14.83 11.66
N ILE A 370 -1.10 -13.77 12.38
CA ILE A 370 -1.61 -13.85 13.76
C ILE A 370 -2.85 -14.74 13.83
N ALA A 371 -3.78 -14.59 12.89
CA ALA A 371 -5.01 -15.35 12.85
C ALA A 371 -4.77 -16.84 12.55
N SER A 372 -3.82 -17.15 11.66
CA SER A 372 -3.75 -18.45 10.99
C SER A 372 -2.49 -19.28 11.28
N ALA A 373 -1.44 -18.69 11.85
CA ALA A 373 -0.21 -19.42 12.13
C ALA A 373 -0.46 -20.58 13.12
N PRO A 374 0.19 -21.73 12.91
CA PRO A 374 0.07 -22.86 13.83
C PRO A 374 0.56 -22.46 15.22
N ASP A 375 -0.07 -23.02 16.25
CA ASP A 375 0.23 -22.69 17.63
C ASP A 375 1.51 -23.42 18.12
N VAL A 376 2.66 -22.93 17.65
CA VAL A 376 3.99 -23.46 17.95
C VAL A 376 4.82 -22.45 18.76
N PRO A 377 5.86 -22.88 19.50
CA PRO A 377 6.65 -21.99 20.35
C PRO A 377 7.21 -20.75 19.64
N LEU A 378 7.69 -20.93 18.40
CA LEU A 378 8.20 -19.83 17.57
C LEU A 378 7.13 -18.77 17.30
N ALA A 379 5.91 -19.19 16.93
CA ALA A 379 4.80 -18.30 16.68
C ALA A 379 4.38 -17.57 17.97
N ARG A 380 4.22 -18.28 19.10
CA ARG A 380 3.87 -17.67 20.41
C ARG A 380 4.89 -16.62 20.86
N GLN A 381 6.19 -16.91 20.68
CA GLN A 381 7.25 -15.96 21.00
C GLN A 381 7.13 -14.71 20.12
N ARG A 382 6.88 -14.88 18.81
CA ARG A 382 6.70 -13.74 17.91
C ARG A 382 5.44 -12.94 18.21
N LEU A 383 4.31 -13.59 18.51
CA LEU A 383 3.08 -12.90 18.94
C LEU A 383 3.30 -12.06 20.20
N THR A 384 4.08 -12.56 21.15
CA THR A 384 4.43 -11.81 22.37
C THR A 384 5.24 -10.56 22.02
N ARG A 385 6.24 -10.71 21.14
CA ARG A 385 7.02 -9.56 20.64
C ARG A 385 6.14 -8.56 19.91
N LEU A 386 5.29 -8.99 18.98
CA LEU A 386 4.38 -8.11 18.24
C LEU A 386 3.48 -7.32 19.19
N ARG A 387 2.85 -7.96 20.19
CA ARG A 387 2.00 -7.29 21.17
C ARG A 387 2.74 -6.17 21.93
N ASP A 388 3.99 -6.41 22.29
CA ASP A 388 4.78 -5.55 23.16
C ASP A 388 5.68 -4.55 22.40
N ASP A 389 5.75 -4.64 21.07
CA ASP A 389 6.64 -3.83 20.24
C ASP A 389 6.10 -2.40 20.09
N PRO A 390 6.78 -1.37 20.63
CA PRO A 390 6.29 0.01 20.55
C PRO A 390 6.30 0.59 19.13
N MET A 391 7.05 -0.01 18.19
CA MET A 391 7.05 0.38 16.78
C MET A 391 5.85 -0.18 16.02
N GLU A 392 5.20 -1.22 16.54
CA GLU A 392 4.17 -1.96 15.84
C GLU A 392 2.82 -1.24 15.85
N GLU A 393 2.10 -1.40 14.74
CA GLU A 393 0.79 -0.80 14.55
C GLU A 393 -0.21 -1.23 15.64
N PRO A 394 -1.05 -0.29 16.15
CA PRO A 394 -2.01 -0.61 17.20
C PRO A 394 -2.92 -1.81 16.88
N GLU A 395 -3.32 -1.95 15.62
CA GLU A 395 -4.20 -3.04 15.16
C GLU A 395 -3.49 -4.40 15.21
N VAL A 396 -2.22 -4.47 14.79
CA VAL A 396 -1.40 -5.69 14.86
C VAL A 396 -1.13 -6.07 16.31
N ARG A 397 -0.81 -5.10 17.17
CA ARG A 397 -0.61 -5.33 18.63
C ARG A 397 -1.86 -5.87 19.30
N ALA A 398 -3.00 -5.27 19.01
CA ALA A 398 -4.30 -5.70 19.54
C ALA A 398 -4.61 -7.13 19.08
N ALA A 399 -4.49 -7.44 17.79
CA ALA A 399 -4.73 -8.77 17.25
C ALA A 399 -3.81 -9.83 17.89
N ALA A 400 -2.52 -9.52 18.08
CA ALA A 400 -1.58 -10.43 18.74
C ALA A 400 -1.95 -10.67 20.21
N GLY A 401 -2.35 -9.61 20.94
CA GLY A 401 -2.82 -9.70 22.32
C GLY A 401 -4.07 -10.57 22.46
N GLU A 402 -5.07 -10.38 21.59
CA GLU A 402 -6.29 -11.19 21.56
C GLU A 402 -5.99 -12.66 21.27
N ARG A 403 -5.12 -12.94 20.30
CA ARG A 403 -4.72 -14.31 19.93
C ARG A 403 -4.03 -15.04 21.08
N LEU A 404 -3.15 -14.36 21.81
CA LEU A 404 -2.46 -14.90 22.99
C LEU A 404 -3.44 -15.18 24.14
N ALA A 405 -4.40 -14.28 24.37
CA ALA A 405 -5.43 -14.48 25.39
C ALA A 405 -6.38 -15.63 25.05
N ALA A 406 -6.64 -15.87 23.76
CA ALA A 406 -7.47 -16.98 23.30
C ALA A 406 -6.77 -18.35 23.43
N GLY A 407 -5.46 -18.44 23.18
CA GLY A 407 -4.69 -19.70 23.25
C GLY A 407 -4.22 -20.09 24.66
N GLY A 408 -4.39 -19.21 25.65
CA GLY A 408 -4.15 -19.51 27.07
C GLY A 408 -5.36 -20.09 27.82
N ARG A 409 -6.48 -20.28 27.11
CA ARG A 409 -7.68 -21.01 27.56
C ARG A 409 -7.68 -22.40 26.94
#